data_AF-A0A4D5RSX0-F1
#
_entry.id   AF-A0A4D5RSX0-F1
#
_cell.length_a   1.000
_cell.length_b   1.000
_cell.length_c   1.000
_cell.angle_alpha   90.00
_cell.angle_beta   90.00
_cell.angle_gamma   90.00
#
_symmetry.space_group_name_H-M   'P 1'
#
loop_
_entity.id
_entity.type
_entity.pdbx_description
1 polymer ?
#
loop_
_entity_poly.entity_id
_entity_poly.type
_entity_poly.pdbx_seq_one_letter_code
_entity_poly.pdbx_strand_id
1 'polypeptide(L)'
;ALSTTIRIDYDSSHVESLETLNLAQNKITAIPMDAFKNANLGTLVLSKNPIEKIGAFAFAGLPSLDTFKMKETRIKSLDANSMSIFPHNPELKIQIDLGRIESIHPKAFEKTFPLELTLSYNDLTSFPKDVFHPIIIGALHNVQKGLVSILPKVLTRGNRFACRGCDYKWLLPFASNTAMQRVFSDFSCEDGTRLYNLTSSVIGC
;
A
#
# COMPACT_ATOMS: atom_id res chain seq x y z
N ALA A 1 19.47 19.72 12.28
CA ALA A 1 18.15 19.98 11.69
C ALA A 1 17.10 19.48 12.69
N LEU A 2 16.11 20.31 13.04
CA LEU A 2 15.03 19.88 13.93
C LEU A 2 14.23 18.79 13.19
N SER A 3 14.29 17.55 13.68
CA SER A 3 13.47 16.44 13.18
C SER A 3 12.03 16.70 13.62
N THR A 4 11.14 17.02 12.68
CA THR A 4 9.71 17.17 13.00
C THR A 4 9.05 15.80 12.92
N THR A 5 8.70 15.26 14.08
CA THR A 5 7.94 14.02 14.23
C THR A 5 6.47 14.37 14.42
N ILE A 6 5.55 13.68 13.71
CA ILE A 6 4.11 13.81 14.00
C ILE A 6 3.79 13.03 15.28
N ARG A 7 3.01 13.62 16.17
CA ARG A 7 2.25 12.89 17.19
C ARG A 7 0.90 13.58 17.36
N ILE A 8 -0.19 12.84 17.19
CA ILE A 8 -1.54 13.35 17.41
C ILE A 8 -2.15 12.51 18.53
N ASP A 9 -2.30 13.10 19.70
CA ASP A 9 -3.07 12.55 20.80
C ASP A 9 -4.46 13.21 20.75
N TYR A 10 -5.46 12.49 20.24
CA TYR A 10 -6.84 12.97 20.12
C TYR A 10 -7.65 12.56 21.36
N ASP A 11 -8.41 13.50 21.95
CA ASP A 11 -9.35 13.23 23.04
C ASP A 11 -10.72 12.84 22.47
N SER A 12 -11.13 11.59 22.68
CA SER A 12 -12.36 10.98 22.16
C SER A 12 -13.65 11.49 22.81
N SER A 13 -13.61 12.56 23.61
CA SER A 13 -14.76 13.05 24.36
C SER A 13 -15.84 13.72 23.49
N HIS A 14 -15.55 14.07 22.23
CA HIS A 14 -16.51 14.66 21.29
C HIS A 14 -16.21 14.26 19.83
N VAL A 15 -16.85 13.23 19.25
CA VAL A 15 -16.71 12.96 17.80
C VAL A 15 -17.99 12.41 17.18
N GLU A 16 -18.64 13.21 16.33
CA GLU A 16 -19.75 12.75 15.47
C GLU A 16 -19.43 12.78 13.96
N SER A 17 -18.24 13.22 13.53
CA SER A 17 -17.87 13.27 12.09
C SER A 17 -16.46 12.76 11.79
N LEU A 18 -16.31 12.02 10.68
CA LEU A 18 -15.00 11.65 10.14
C LEU A 18 -14.23 12.89 9.69
N GLU A 19 -12.99 13.00 10.13
CA GLU A 19 -12.15 14.16 9.81
C GLU A 19 -11.22 13.90 8.61
N THR A 20 -10.93 14.97 7.87
CA THR A 20 -9.84 15.00 6.90
C THR A 20 -8.65 15.70 7.51
N LEU A 21 -7.56 14.97 7.69
CA LEU A 21 -6.29 15.53 8.16
C LEU A 21 -5.32 15.67 6.98
N ASN A 22 -5.10 16.90 6.55
CA ASN A 22 -4.14 17.22 5.50
C ASN A 22 -2.87 17.84 6.08
N LEU A 23 -1.78 17.07 6.05
CA LEU A 23 -0.44 17.46 6.50
C LEU A 23 0.55 17.48 5.34
N ALA A 24 0.08 17.62 4.11
CA ALA A 24 0.94 17.69 2.93
C ALA A 24 1.89 18.89 2.98
N GLN A 25 3.03 18.78 2.29
CA GLN A 25 4.01 19.87 2.12
C GLN A 25 4.56 20.48 3.43
N ASN A 26 4.66 19.65 4.47
CA ASN A 26 5.33 20.02 5.71
C ASN A 26 6.79 19.51 5.73
N LYS A 27 7.42 19.56 6.90
CA LYS A 27 8.82 19.12 7.11
C LYS A 27 8.89 17.82 7.91
N ILE A 28 7.87 16.96 7.78
CA ILE A 28 7.79 15.72 8.55
C ILE A 28 8.82 14.74 8.01
N THR A 29 9.73 14.30 8.87
CA THR A 29 10.83 13.38 8.50
C THR A 29 10.59 11.95 8.97
N ALA A 30 9.76 11.77 9.99
CA ALA A 30 9.44 10.47 10.55
C ALA A 30 8.01 10.42 11.09
N ILE A 31 7.40 9.24 10.97
CA ILE A 31 6.11 8.92 11.59
C ILE A 31 6.41 7.89 12.69
N PRO A 32 6.18 8.20 13.97
CA PRO A 32 6.46 7.27 15.06
C PRO A 32 5.42 6.15 15.11
N MET A 33 5.72 5.11 15.89
CA MET A 33 4.72 4.13 16.30
C MET A 33 3.52 4.83 16.96
N ASP A 34 2.32 4.33 16.69
CA ASP A 34 1.06 4.84 17.25
C ASP A 34 0.80 6.34 17.02
N ALA A 35 1.38 6.94 15.97
CA ALA A 35 1.32 8.38 15.72
C ALA A 35 -0.09 8.98 15.65
N PHE A 36 -1.07 8.18 15.25
CA PHE A 36 -2.47 8.55 15.07
C PHE A 36 -3.42 7.76 15.97
N LYS A 37 -2.93 7.30 17.12
CA LYS A 37 -3.75 6.56 18.09
C LYS A 37 -4.96 7.40 18.50
N ASN A 38 -6.14 6.78 18.46
CA ASN A 38 -7.45 7.38 18.77
C ASN A 38 -7.94 8.48 17.81
N ALA A 39 -7.28 8.69 16.67
CA ALA A 39 -7.77 9.65 15.67
C ALA A 39 -8.91 9.03 14.84
N ASN A 40 -10.00 9.77 14.66
CA ASN A 40 -11.13 9.35 13.83
C ASN A 40 -11.07 10.01 12.45
N LEU A 41 -10.14 9.54 11.61
CA LEU A 41 -9.91 10.11 10.28
C LEU A 41 -10.59 9.28 9.20
N GLY A 42 -11.30 9.95 8.29
CA GLY A 42 -11.71 9.37 7.01
C GLY A 42 -10.64 9.56 5.94
N THR A 43 -9.86 10.65 6.00
CA THR A 43 -8.78 10.91 5.04
C THR A 43 -7.52 11.43 5.73
N LEU A 44 -6.36 10.84 5.41
CA LEU A 44 -5.04 11.26 5.86
C LEU A 44 -4.13 11.55 4.66
N VAL A 45 -3.61 12.77 4.57
CA VAL A 45 -2.67 13.19 3.51
C VAL A 45 -1.33 13.60 4.12
N LEU A 46 -0.28 12.85 3.78
CA LEU A 46 1.12 13.07 4.21
C LEU A 46 2.05 13.36 3.03
N SER A 47 1.49 13.60 1.84
CA SER A 47 2.25 13.74 0.59
C SER A 47 3.20 14.94 0.61
N LYS A 48 4.31 14.87 -0.15
CA LYS A 48 5.32 15.93 -0.26
C LYS A 48 5.98 16.30 1.07
N ASN A 49 6.13 15.34 1.98
CA ASN A 49 6.96 15.47 3.16
C ASN A 49 8.27 14.68 2.98
N PRO A 50 9.39 15.12 3.58
CA PRO A 50 10.64 14.39 3.54
C PRO A 50 10.64 13.17 4.48
N ILE A 51 9.57 12.38 4.51
CA ILE A 51 9.43 11.20 5.37
C ILE A 51 10.45 10.16 4.93
N GLU A 52 11.30 9.73 5.85
CA GLU A 52 12.34 8.73 5.64
C GLU A 52 12.05 7.43 6.40
N LYS A 53 11.24 7.49 7.47
CA LYS A 53 10.93 6.35 8.34
C LYS A 53 9.50 6.36 8.85
N ILE A 54 8.93 5.16 8.97
CA ILE A 54 7.60 4.90 9.55
C ILE A 54 7.77 3.83 10.62
N GLY A 55 7.38 4.14 11.85
CA GLY A 55 7.36 3.17 12.94
C GLY A 55 6.30 2.09 12.73
N ALA A 56 6.55 0.91 13.29
CA ALA A 56 5.55 -0.16 13.28
C ALA A 56 4.22 0.31 13.87
N PHE A 57 3.11 -0.10 13.28
CA PHE A 57 1.74 0.21 13.71
C PHE A 57 1.40 1.71 13.75
N ALA A 58 2.17 2.57 13.09
CA ALA A 58 1.93 4.01 13.03
C ALA A 58 0.47 4.40 12.69
N PHE A 59 -0.19 3.60 11.84
CA PHE A 59 -1.55 3.84 11.33
C PHE A 59 -2.59 2.85 11.87
N ALA A 60 -2.23 1.98 12.82
CA ALA A 60 -3.15 0.94 13.31
C ALA A 60 -4.37 1.52 14.03
N GLY A 61 -4.25 2.71 14.60
CA GLY A 61 -5.34 3.42 15.30
C GLY A 61 -6.34 4.15 14.41
N LEU A 62 -6.39 3.86 13.09
CA LEU A 62 -7.23 4.56 12.11
C LEU A 62 -8.33 3.64 11.54
N PRO A 63 -9.33 3.23 12.35
CA PRO A 63 -10.29 2.20 11.96
C PRO A 63 -11.24 2.60 10.83
N SER A 64 -11.50 3.91 10.72
CA SER A 64 -12.46 4.49 9.79
C SER A 64 -11.81 5.11 8.54
N LEU A 65 -10.52 4.82 8.29
CA LEU A 65 -9.79 5.48 7.21
C LEU A 65 -10.27 4.98 5.85
N ASP A 66 -10.70 5.91 5.00
CA ASP A 66 -11.12 5.66 3.63
C ASP A 66 -9.97 5.89 2.65
N THR A 67 -9.15 6.90 2.93
CA THR A 67 -8.10 7.34 2.00
C THR A 67 -6.82 7.72 2.73
N PHE A 68 -5.73 7.06 2.36
CA PHE A 68 -4.38 7.39 2.79
C PHE A 68 -3.51 7.80 1.60
N LYS A 69 -2.87 8.98 1.67
CA LYS A 69 -2.00 9.51 0.60
C LYS A 69 -0.62 9.90 1.12
N MET A 70 0.41 9.17 0.70
CA MET A 70 1.81 9.39 1.02
C MET A 70 2.66 9.39 -0.26
N LYS A 71 2.42 10.38 -1.13
CA LYS A 71 3.16 10.55 -2.40
C LYS A 71 4.38 11.44 -2.23
N GLU A 72 5.39 11.29 -3.09
CA GLU A 72 6.56 12.18 -3.12
C GLU A 72 7.27 12.28 -1.76
N THR A 73 7.59 11.13 -1.17
CA THR A 73 8.35 11.02 0.10
C THR A 73 9.77 10.47 -0.14
N ARG A 74 10.58 10.37 0.92
CA ARG A 74 11.97 9.90 0.86
C ARG A 74 12.18 8.50 1.42
N ILE A 75 11.09 7.79 1.70
CA ILE A 75 11.13 6.44 2.24
C ILE A 75 11.66 5.48 1.18
N LYS A 76 12.59 4.61 1.59
CA LYS A 76 13.22 3.62 0.72
C LYS A 76 12.72 2.19 0.93
N SER A 77 12.23 1.89 2.12
CA SER A 77 11.69 0.58 2.47
C SER A 77 10.45 0.73 3.33
N LEU A 78 9.49 -0.18 3.14
CA LEU A 78 8.37 -0.34 4.06
C LEU A 78 8.71 -1.46 5.04
N ASP A 79 8.96 -1.08 6.29
CA ASP A 79 9.37 -2.01 7.35
C ASP A 79 8.19 -2.82 7.89
N ALA A 80 8.46 -3.83 8.71
CA ALA A 80 7.45 -4.69 9.31
C ALA A 80 6.36 -3.88 10.04
N ASN A 81 5.09 -4.12 9.69
CA ASN A 81 3.89 -3.48 10.23
C ASN A 81 3.83 -1.95 10.08
N SER A 82 4.72 -1.33 9.28
CA SER A 82 4.74 0.11 9.07
C SER A 82 3.47 0.64 8.37
N MET A 83 2.81 -0.22 7.60
CA MET A 83 1.59 0.08 6.84
C MET A 83 0.37 -0.68 7.35
N SER A 84 0.42 -1.20 8.57
CA SER A 84 -0.72 -1.89 9.17
C SER A 84 -1.83 -0.91 9.56
N ILE A 85 -3.02 -1.12 9.02
CA ILE A 85 -4.26 -0.37 9.30
C ILE A 85 -5.34 -1.41 9.61
N PHE A 86 -5.69 -1.56 10.89
CA PHE A 86 -6.71 -2.52 11.34
C PHE A 86 -7.37 -2.13 12.68
N PRO A 87 -8.70 -2.33 12.86
CA PRO A 87 -9.65 -2.70 11.79
C PRO A 87 -9.64 -1.63 10.68
N HIS A 88 -10.17 -1.93 9.49
CA HIS A 88 -10.14 -0.98 8.38
C HIS A 88 -11.49 -0.94 7.66
N ASN A 89 -11.76 0.19 7.01
CA ASN A 89 -12.83 0.28 6.03
C ASN A 89 -12.53 -0.65 4.83
N PRO A 90 -13.43 -1.56 4.43
CA PRO A 90 -13.28 -2.40 3.23
C PRO A 90 -13.03 -1.63 1.93
N GLU A 91 -13.40 -0.35 1.86
CA GLU A 91 -13.18 0.54 0.71
C GLU A 91 -11.86 1.34 0.77
N LEU A 92 -11.00 1.07 1.77
CA LEU A 92 -9.74 1.78 2.00
C LEU A 92 -8.88 1.86 0.74
N LYS A 93 -8.42 3.08 0.42
CA LYS A 93 -7.50 3.39 -0.67
C LYS A 93 -6.17 3.89 -0.12
N ILE A 94 -5.09 3.22 -0.48
CA ILE A 94 -3.73 3.55 -0.07
C ILE A 94 -2.93 3.99 -1.30
N GLN A 95 -2.39 5.21 -1.26
CA GLN A 95 -1.60 5.76 -2.34
C GLN A 95 -0.19 6.13 -1.88
N ILE A 96 0.81 5.37 -2.33
CA ILE A 96 2.23 5.53 -1.99
C ILE A 96 3.03 5.62 -3.29
N ASP A 97 2.77 6.67 -4.06
CA ASP A 97 3.33 6.87 -5.41
C ASP A 97 4.49 7.85 -5.43
N LEU A 98 5.22 7.88 -6.54
CA LEU A 98 6.22 8.92 -6.85
C LEU A 98 7.30 9.02 -5.75
N GLY A 99 7.65 7.89 -5.17
CA GLY A 99 8.64 7.77 -4.10
C GLY A 99 9.96 7.18 -4.61
N ARG A 100 10.68 6.54 -3.70
CA ARG A 100 11.92 5.78 -3.97
C ARG A 100 11.92 4.46 -3.24
N ILE A 101 10.76 3.84 -3.12
CA ILE A 101 10.62 2.57 -2.40
C ILE A 101 11.28 1.48 -3.24
N GLU A 102 12.34 0.89 -2.69
CA GLU A 102 13.14 -0.17 -3.30
C GLU A 102 12.69 -1.55 -2.80
N SER A 103 12.10 -1.62 -1.59
CA SER A 103 11.72 -2.89 -0.95
C SER A 103 10.51 -2.77 -0.02
N ILE A 104 9.80 -3.89 0.15
CA ILE A 104 8.65 -4.01 1.04
C ILE A 104 8.85 -5.26 1.90
N HIS A 105 8.86 -5.08 3.21
CA HIS A 105 8.92 -6.21 4.13
C HIS A 105 7.65 -7.07 4.01
N PRO A 106 7.72 -8.41 4.11
CA PRO A 106 6.56 -9.31 3.96
C PRO A 106 5.38 -8.98 4.90
N LYS A 107 5.69 -8.44 6.07
CA LYS A 107 4.71 -8.00 7.09
C LYS A 107 4.37 -6.50 7.05
N ALA A 108 4.79 -5.74 6.03
CA ALA A 108 4.56 -4.30 6.01
C ALA A 108 3.06 -3.95 6.08
N PHE A 109 2.23 -4.70 5.36
CA PHE A 109 0.76 -4.55 5.28
C PHE A 109 0.03 -5.62 6.10
N GLU A 110 0.63 -6.13 7.19
CA GLU A 110 0.01 -7.15 8.04
C GLU A 110 -1.44 -6.74 8.41
N LYS A 111 -2.40 -7.63 8.13
CA LYS A 111 -3.85 -7.45 8.33
C LYS A 111 -4.49 -6.25 7.61
N THR A 112 -3.86 -5.73 6.57
CA THR A 112 -4.35 -4.57 5.81
C THR A 112 -4.75 -5.02 4.40
N PHE A 113 -6.03 -4.88 4.07
CA PHE A 113 -6.60 -5.41 2.82
C PHE A 113 -7.34 -4.29 2.05
N PRO A 114 -6.59 -3.27 1.55
CA PRO A 114 -7.18 -2.14 0.88
C PRO A 114 -7.89 -2.56 -0.41
N LEU A 115 -8.97 -1.85 -0.74
CA LEU A 115 -9.63 -1.97 -2.03
C LEU A 115 -8.72 -1.48 -3.17
N GLU A 116 -7.94 -0.43 -2.91
CA GLU A 116 -6.97 0.09 -3.87
C GLU A 116 -5.63 0.33 -3.19
N LEU A 117 -4.58 -0.28 -3.72
CA LEU A 117 -3.19 0.01 -3.35
C LEU A 117 -2.45 0.48 -4.60
N THR A 118 -1.90 1.70 -4.55
CA THR A 118 -0.99 2.18 -5.59
C THR A 118 0.40 2.42 -5.01
N LEU A 119 1.37 1.83 -5.69
CA LEU A 119 2.82 1.92 -5.45
C LEU A 119 3.52 2.42 -6.72
N SER A 120 2.82 3.21 -7.53
CA SER A 120 3.26 3.61 -8.86
C SER A 120 4.46 4.55 -8.81
N TYR A 121 5.37 4.44 -9.77
CA TYR A 121 6.58 5.27 -9.87
C TYR A 121 7.41 5.24 -8.58
N ASN A 122 7.71 4.03 -8.12
CA ASN A 122 8.76 3.74 -7.13
C ASN A 122 9.89 2.94 -7.82
N ASP A 123 10.84 2.45 -7.04
CA ASP A 123 12.04 1.75 -7.51
C ASP A 123 11.98 0.23 -7.20
N LEU A 124 10.78 -0.35 -7.09
CA LEU A 124 10.62 -1.78 -6.80
C LEU A 124 11.14 -2.62 -7.97
N THR A 125 11.94 -3.63 -7.66
CA THR A 125 12.52 -4.55 -8.66
C THR A 125 11.94 -5.97 -8.59
N SER A 126 11.20 -6.29 -7.54
CA SER A 126 10.55 -7.58 -7.31
C SER A 126 9.06 -7.43 -6.98
N PHE A 127 8.28 -8.48 -7.26
CA PHE A 127 6.85 -8.52 -6.95
C PHE A 127 6.54 -9.76 -6.08
N PRO A 128 6.99 -9.75 -4.80
CA PRO A 128 7.05 -10.96 -4.00
C PRO A 128 5.66 -11.43 -3.54
N LYS A 129 5.45 -12.75 -3.59
CA LYS A 129 4.17 -13.40 -3.27
C LYS A 129 3.71 -13.10 -1.85
N ASP A 130 4.62 -13.15 -0.88
CA ASP A 130 4.34 -12.98 0.54
C ASP A 130 3.85 -11.56 0.90
N VAL A 131 4.18 -10.55 0.11
CA VAL A 131 3.62 -9.20 0.24
C VAL A 131 2.25 -9.10 -0.43
N PHE A 132 2.15 -9.41 -1.72
CA PHE A 132 0.99 -9.05 -2.53
C PHE A 132 -0.15 -10.08 -2.48
N HIS A 133 0.14 -11.36 -2.27
CA HIS A 133 -0.90 -12.39 -2.25
C HIS A 133 -1.86 -12.24 -1.05
N PRO A 134 -1.40 -12.02 0.21
CA PRO A 134 -2.31 -11.82 1.33
C PRO A 134 -3.20 -10.58 1.18
N ILE A 135 -2.64 -9.48 0.65
CA ILE A 135 -3.38 -8.24 0.37
C ILE A 135 -4.58 -8.51 -0.54
N ILE A 136 -4.33 -9.19 -1.66
CA ILE A 136 -5.37 -9.46 -2.66
C ILE A 136 -6.39 -10.49 -2.17
N ILE A 137 -5.96 -11.58 -1.54
CA ILE A 137 -6.90 -12.59 -1.03
C ILE A 137 -7.80 -12.00 0.06
N GLY A 138 -7.25 -11.18 0.96
CA GLY A 138 -8.05 -10.47 1.96
C GLY A 138 -9.07 -9.52 1.33
N ALA A 139 -8.66 -8.74 0.32
CA ALA A 139 -9.57 -7.83 -0.36
C ALA A 139 -10.65 -8.56 -1.18
N LEU A 140 -10.30 -9.68 -1.83
CA LEU A 140 -11.27 -10.53 -2.54
C LEU A 140 -12.27 -11.19 -1.58
N HIS A 141 -11.86 -11.54 -0.35
CA HIS A 141 -12.80 -12.01 0.67
C HIS A 141 -13.84 -10.93 1.04
N ASN A 142 -13.47 -9.65 1.07
CA ASN A 142 -14.42 -8.57 1.31
C ASN A 142 -15.48 -8.50 0.17
N VAL A 143 -15.05 -8.71 -1.07
CA VAL A 143 -15.97 -8.81 -2.22
C VAL A 143 -16.91 -10.01 -2.10
N GLN A 144 -16.38 -11.18 -1.75
CA GLN A 144 -17.18 -12.40 -1.58
C GLN A 144 -18.22 -12.28 -0.46
N LYS A 145 -17.90 -11.54 0.60
CA LYS A 145 -18.83 -11.24 1.69
C LYS A 145 -19.86 -10.16 1.35
N GLY A 146 -19.79 -9.55 0.16
CA GLY A 146 -20.67 -8.44 -0.23
C GLY A 146 -20.37 -7.14 0.49
N LEU A 147 -19.20 -6.99 1.14
CA LEU A 147 -18.79 -5.75 1.80
C LEU A 147 -18.39 -4.67 0.78
N VAL A 148 -17.93 -5.10 -0.41
CA VAL A 148 -17.60 -4.23 -1.54
C VAL A 148 -18.07 -4.90 -2.83
N SER A 149 -18.59 -4.12 -3.79
CA SER A 149 -19.13 -4.66 -5.04
C SER A 149 -18.14 -4.66 -6.23
N ILE A 150 -16.91 -4.18 -6.02
CA ILE A 150 -15.90 -4.03 -7.07
C ILE A 150 -14.62 -4.78 -6.73
N LEU A 151 -13.89 -5.23 -7.77
CA LEU A 151 -12.60 -5.91 -7.59
C LEU A 151 -11.55 -4.96 -7.05
N PRO A 152 -10.64 -5.45 -6.18
CA PRO A 152 -9.52 -4.65 -5.72
C PRO A 152 -8.53 -4.35 -6.83
N LYS A 153 -7.71 -3.33 -6.63
CA LYS A 153 -6.65 -2.93 -7.57
C LYS A 153 -5.32 -2.80 -6.84
N VAL A 154 -4.28 -3.36 -7.47
CA VAL A 154 -2.88 -3.13 -7.11
C VAL A 154 -2.21 -2.50 -8.32
N LEU A 155 -1.90 -1.22 -8.19
CA LEU A 155 -1.33 -0.38 -9.25
C LEU A 155 0.16 -0.17 -8.99
N THR A 156 0.99 -0.55 -9.95
CA THR A 156 2.45 -0.61 -9.80
C THR A 156 3.20 -0.07 -11.00
N ARG A 157 2.53 0.67 -11.89
CA ARG A 157 3.14 1.27 -13.08
C ARG A 157 4.41 2.05 -12.73
N GLY A 158 5.44 1.92 -13.56
CA GLY A 158 6.67 2.73 -13.43
C GLY A 158 7.67 2.19 -12.41
N ASN A 159 7.44 1.01 -11.84
CA ASN A 159 8.48 0.21 -11.17
C ASN A 159 9.29 -0.58 -12.21
N ARG A 160 10.37 -1.25 -11.77
CA ARG A 160 11.33 -1.97 -12.62
C ARG A 160 11.35 -3.46 -12.30
N PHE A 161 10.20 -4.12 -12.35
CA PHE A 161 10.11 -5.54 -12.01
C PHE A 161 10.93 -6.40 -12.99
N ALA A 162 11.92 -7.13 -12.48
CA ALA A 162 12.81 -7.92 -13.32
C ALA A 162 12.09 -9.03 -14.10
N CYS A 163 11.02 -9.59 -13.54
CA CYS A 163 10.27 -10.72 -14.09
C CYS A 163 11.16 -11.90 -14.49
N ARG A 164 12.16 -12.19 -13.66
CA ARG A 164 13.09 -13.32 -13.82
C ARG A 164 13.16 -14.10 -12.53
N GLY A 165 13.26 -15.42 -12.65
CA GLY A 165 13.29 -16.35 -11.54
C GLY A 165 11.90 -16.80 -11.06
N CYS A 166 11.90 -17.82 -10.21
CA CYS A 166 10.69 -18.48 -9.72
C CYS A 166 9.83 -17.63 -8.77
N ASP A 167 10.33 -16.49 -8.31
CA ASP A 167 9.57 -15.56 -7.47
C ASP A 167 8.37 -14.94 -8.20
N TYR A 168 8.32 -15.04 -9.54
CA TYR A 168 7.19 -14.61 -10.35
C TYR A 168 6.22 -15.75 -10.73
N LYS A 169 6.56 -17.01 -10.42
CA LYS A 169 5.76 -18.19 -10.80
C LYS A 169 4.32 -18.14 -10.29
N TRP A 170 4.10 -17.49 -9.14
CA TRP A 170 2.77 -17.35 -8.54
C TRP A 170 1.82 -16.45 -9.35
N LEU A 171 2.35 -15.64 -10.27
CA LEU A 171 1.55 -14.82 -11.19
C LEU A 171 1.07 -15.59 -12.43
N LEU A 172 1.69 -16.72 -12.77
CA LEU A 172 1.33 -17.48 -13.98
C LEU A 172 -0.13 -17.93 -14.01
N PRO A 173 -0.73 -18.41 -12.90
CA PRO A 173 -2.17 -18.71 -12.88
C PRO A 173 -3.06 -17.48 -13.12
N PHE A 174 -2.54 -16.26 -12.94
CA PHE A 174 -3.26 -15.01 -13.14
C PHE A 174 -3.13 -14.46 -14.56
N ALA A 175 -2.12 -14.91 -15.32
CA ALA A 175 -1.89 -14.47 -16.69
C ALA A 175 -3.09 -14.73 -17.61
N SER A 176 -3.83 -15.83 -17.41
CA SER A 176 -5.03 -16.19 -18.17
C SER A 176 -6.36 -15.81 -17.48
N ASN A 177 -6.31 -15.24 -16.27
CA ASN A 177 -7.51 -14.91 -15.50
C ASN A 177 -7.90 -13.43 -15.71
N THR A 178 -9.00 -13.18 -16.41
CA THR A 178 -9.46 -11.82 -16.76
C THR A 178 -9.79 -10.94 -15.54
N ALA A 179 -10.26 -11.52 -14.43
CA ALA A 179 -10.47 -10.78 -13.20
C ALA A 179 -9.13 -10.35 -12.58
N MET A 180 -8.15 -11.26 -12.52
CA MET A 180 -6.83 -10.95 -11.99
C MET A 180 -6.04 -9.98 -12.86
N GLN A 181 -6.24 -10.03 -14.19
CA GLN A 181 -5.73 -9.01 -15.10
C GLN A 181 -6.29 -7.61 -14.79
N ARG A 182 -7.52 -7.50 -14.26
CA ARG A 182 -8.07 -6.20 -13.80
C ARG A 182 -7.49 -5.78 -12.46
N VAL A 183 -7.24 -6.73 -11.56
CA VAL A 183 -6.60 -6.47 -10.25
C VAL A 183 -5.20 -5.89 -10.44
N PHE A 184 -4.41 -6.45 -11.35
CA PHE A 184 -3.04 -6.03 -11.66
C PHE A 184 -2.94 -5.34 -13.04
N SER A 185 -3.91 -4.47 -13.35
CA SER A 185 -4.12 -3.93 -14.71
C SER A 185 -2.94 -3.16 -15.31
N ASP A 186 -2.05 -2.61 -14.48
CA ASP A 186 -0.89 -1.84 -14.91
C ASP A 186 0.44 -2.53 -14.62
N PHE A 187 0.42 -3.78 -14.16
CA PHE A 187 1.64 -4.56 -13.91
C PHE A 187 2.39 -4.76 -15.22
N SER A 188 3.67 -4.40 -15.21
CA SER A 188 4.59 -4.65 -16.30
C SER A 188 6.00 -4.91 -15.76
N CYS A 189 6.69 -5.84 -16.40
CA CYS A 189 8.12 -6.07 -16.24
C CYS A 189 8.92 -4.87 -16.78
N GLU A 190 10.19 -4.77 -16.40
CA GLU A 190 11.11 -3.73 -16.87
C GLU A 190 11.27 -3.73 -18.39
N ASP A 191 11.17 -4.90 -19.03
CA ASP A 191 11.20 -5.06 -20.50
C ASP A 191 9.85 -4.77 -21.19
N GLY A 192 8.84 -4.34 -20.43
CA GLY A 192 7.48 -4.05 -20.92
C GLY A 192 6.56 -5.27 -20.99
N THR A 193 7.02 -6.47 -20.64
CA THR A 193 6.16 -7.66 -20.59
C THR A 193 5.02 -7.45 -19.60
N ARG A 194 3.78 -7.62 -20.05
CA ARG A 194 2.57 -7.48 -19.22
C ARG A 194 2.17 -8.82 -18.61
N LEU A 195 1.33 -8.77 -17.57
CA LEU A 195 0.84 -9.97 -16.85
C LEU A 195 0.31 -11.06 -17.80
N TYR A 196 -0.51 -10.70 -18.80
CA TYR A 196 -1.11 -11.67 -19.72
C TYR A 196 -0.11 -12.31 -20.70
N ASN A 197 1.11 -11.78 -20.79
CA ASN A 197 2.21 -12.33 -21.59
C ASN A 197 3.24 -13.07 -20.74
N LEU A 198 3.07 -13.15 -19.40
CA LEU A 198 3.97 -13.91 -18.55
C LEU A 198 3.80 -15.42 -18.81
N THR A 199 4.91 -16.10 -18.97
CA THR A 199 4.98 -17.56 -19.11
C THR A 199 6.19 -18.08 -18.35
N SER A 200 6.25 -19.39 -18.12
CA SER A 200 7.43 -20.04 -17.52
C SER A 200 8.72 -19.76 -18.30
N SER A 201 8.63 -19.78 -19.63
CA SER A 201 9.78 -19.46 -20.48
C SER A 201 10.23 -18.02 -20.34
N VAL A 202 9.31 -17.07 -20.19
CA VAL A 202 9.63 -15.64 -20.02
C VAL A 202 10.36 -15.40 -18.70
N ILE A 203 9.86 -15.98 -17.61
CA ILE A 203 10.46 -15.78 -16.29
C ILE A 203 11.70 -16.66 -16.05
N GLY A 204 11.98 -17.64 -16.92
CA GLY A 204 13.08 -18.58 -16.73
C GLY A 204 12.86 -19.54 -15.54
N CYS A 205 11.59 -19.91 -15.30
CA CYS A 205 11.13 -20.86 -14.29
C CYS A 205 9.85 -21.56 -14.77
#